data_AF-A0A353ZE87-F1
#
_entry.id   AF-A0A353ZE87-F1
#
_cell.length_a   1.000
_cell.length_b   1.000
_cell.length_c   1.000
_cell.angle_alpha   90.00
_cell.angle_beta   90.00
_cell.angle_gamma   90.00
#
_symmetry.space_group_name_H-M   'P 1'
#
loop_
_entity.id
_entity.type
_entity.pdbx_description
1 polymer ?
#
loop_
_entity_poly.entity_id
_entity_poly.type
_entity_poly.pdbx_seq_one_letter_code
_entity_poly.pdbx_strand_id
1 'polypeptide(L)'
;DVIKTADWIVDIGPEAGADGGWVVAEGTPEEVADTGLWPRHTYTGELLAPLLQRDQRAELELFDARAVSRKKQGDLEIDEVGKSTRMPWQTDGRRWHLETRLTHVGTPCRWEGPALEAVIRQIEAHGAFVINWSERSIVDVRGAESRKHWFLHAMTGDEWILKLKFRVPGAPFRQDRLANELALTSFDDIDEVPVYGRADRVQVKRLEVGWQEIEISVHWLREIDTPAFRQFLQKGLEVYSGQKAQGPAARGEKPPAPRSARKTTARSASSAEGSSTDGSSGRPAPGTAAKTGTAPGKLADETPWKKLGRSWHEKRRGFPPDATIAWPTDVVVLLLDAVEQAFPDENWLFDSPECARMVLQDRGTVSVHTKRPEGVDLEWRPLAGNIRPLPPEVAGKPGPLTLDHVKNGMILRFTSAKQVTDIIPYLLRMMTKPRDRS
;
A
#
# COMPACT_ATOMS: atom_id res chain seq x y z
N ASP A 1 44.98 10.87 -34.02
CA ASP A 1 44.64 9.55 -34.60
C ASP A 1 43.15 9.28 -34.74
N VAL A 2 42.31 9.43 -33.70
CA VAL A 2 40.86 9.11 -33.79
C VAL A 2 40.13 9.84 -34.93
N ILE A 3 40.42 11.12 -35.16
CA ILE A 3 39.74 11.94 -36.19
C ILE A 3 39.99 11.41 -37.61
N LYS A 4 41.24 11.04 -37.95
CA LYS A 4 41.59 10.45 -39.26
C LYS A 4 41.05 9.03 -39.49
N THR A 5 40.37 8.45 -38.51
CA THR A 5 39.74 7.11 -38.58
C THR A 5 38.21 7.16 -38.50
N ALA A 6 37.60 8.35 -38.53
CA ALA A 6 36.15 8.48 -38.61
C ALA A 6 35.66 8.31 -40.05
N ASP A 7 34.50 7.66 -40.25
CA ASP A 7 33.85 7.59 -41.56
C ASP A 7 33.29 8.94 -42.02
N TRP A 8 32.88 9.78 -41.05
CA TRP A 8 32.35 11.12 -41.26
C TRP A 8 32.70 12.04 -40.09
N ILE A 9 32.97 13.30 -40.39
CA ILE A 9 33.30 14.39 -39.46
C ILE A 9 32.27 15.51 -39.68
N VAL A 10 31.89 16.18 -38.61
CA VAL A 10 31.23 17.51 -38.66
C VAL A 10 32.04 18.43 -37.75
N ASP A 11 32.69 19.43 -38.33
CA ASP A 11 33.59 20.35 -37.64
C ASP A 11 32.86 21.66 -37.30
N ILE A 12 33.06 22.14 -36.07
CA ILE A 12 32.29 23.25 -35.48
C ILE A 12 33.25 24.34 -35.00
N GLY A 13 33.05 25.57 -35.48
CA GLY A 13 33.93 26.69 -35.19
C GLY A 13 33.50 27.99 -35.90
N PRO A 14 34.43 28.77 -36.47
CA PRO A 14 35.89 28.53 -36.47
C PRO A 14 36.48 28.67 -35.05
N GLU A 15 35.95 29.61 -34.27
CA GLU A 15 36.38 29.91 -32.91
C GLU A 15 35.49 29.24 -31.85
N ALA A 16 35.86 29.39 -30.58
CA ALA A 16 35.03 29.03 -29.44
C ALA A 16 34.25 30.23 -28.87
N GLY A 17 33.11 29.96 -28.23
CA GLY A 17 32.32 31.01 -27.57
C GLY A 17 31.42 31.78 -28.54
N ALA A 18 31.41 33.12 -28.44
CA ALA A 18 30.48 33.97 -29.18
C ALA A 18 30.72 34.01 -30.70
N ASP A 19 31.99 33.80 -31.12
CA ASP A 19 32.42 33.81 -32.52
C ASP A 19 32.43 32.41 -33.17
N GLY A 20 31.92 31.41 -32.43
CA GLY A 20 31.84 30.00 -32.83
C GLY A 20 30.43 29.51 -33.15
N GLY A 21 30.26 28.19 -33.13
CA GLY A 21 28.97 27.52 -33.25
C GLY A 21 28.45 27.33 -34.69
N TRP A 22 29.25 27.64 -35.69
CA TRP A 22 28.95 27.33 -37.10
C TRP A 22 29.49 25.96 -37.46
N VAL A 23 28.77 25.21 -38.31
CA VAL A 23 29.43 24.16 -39.11
C VAL A 23 30.40 24.86 -40.04
N VAL A 24 31.68 24.47 -39.96
CA VAL A 24 32.75 24.99 -40.82
C VAL A 24 33.12 24.01 -41.93
N ALA A 25 33.08 22.71 -41.63
CA ALA A 25 33.29 21.62 -42.58
C ALA A 25 32.47 20.37 -42.20
N GLU A 26 32.04 19.57 -43.18
CA GLU A 26 31.44 18.24 -42.94
C GLU A 26 31.77 17.27 -44.09
N GLY A 27 32.04 16.01 -43.78
CA GLY A 27 32.43 15.04 -44.81
C GLY A 27 33.31 13.91 -44.28
N THR A 28 33.90 13.16 -45.20
CA THR A 28 35.03 12.26 -44.89
C THR A 28 36.23 13.03 -44.33
N PRO A 29 37.18 12.36 -43.63
CA PRO A 29 38.44 12.98 -43.22
C PRO A 29 39.18 13.68 -44.37
N GLU A 30 39.14 13.08 -45.56
CA GLU A 30 39.74 13.62 -46.77
C GLU A 30 39.05 14.91 -47.26
N GLU A 31 37.71 14.99 -47.21
CA GLU A 31 36.95 16.19 -47.59
C GLU A 31 37.07 17.34 -46.57
N VAL A 32 37.15 17.03 -45.27
CA VAL A 32 37.39 18.05 -44.23
C VAL A 32 38.83 18.57 -44.27
N ALA A 33 39.78 17.76 -44.73
CA ALA A 33 41.18 18.16 -44.92
C ALA A 33 41.40 19.08 -46.13
N ASP A 34 40.54 19.05 -47.15
CA ASP A 34 40.58 20.03 -48.24
C ASP A 34 39.91 21.34 -47.82
N THR A 35 40.70 22.20 -47.18
CA THR A 35 40.29 23.53 -46.72
C THR A 35 39.82 24.46 -47.85
N GLY A 36 40.07 24.11 -49.12
CA GLY A 36 39.58 24.84 -50.29
C GLY A 36 38.10 24.59 -50.61
N LEU A 37 37.48 23.53 -50.07
CA LEU A 37 36.05 23.24 -50.24
C LEU A 37 35.14 24.09 -49.32
N TRP A 38 35.71 24.68 -48.26
CA TRP A 38 34.94 25.17 -47.12
C TRP A 38 34.85 26.72 -47.07
N PRO A 39 33.64 27.29 -46.86
CA PRO A 39 33.43 28.74 -46.85
C PRO A 39 33.83 29.42 -45.52
N ARG A 40 34.32 28.63 -44.56
CA ARG A 40 34.84 29.08 -43.27
C ARG A 40 36.13 28.33 -42.96
N HIS A 41 36.97 28.94 -42.13
CA HIS A 41 38.21 28.32 -41.67
C HIS A 41 37.94 27.07 -40.81
N THR A 42 38.76 26.03 -40.97
CA THR A 42 38.72 24.79 -40.18
C THR A 42 40.12 24.43 -39.69
N TYR A 43 40.37 24.67 -38.40
CA TYR A 43 41.60 24.20 -37.72
C TYR A 43 41.74 22.68 -37.75
N THR A 44 40.61 21.95 -37.74
CA THR A 44 40.61 20.49 -37.86
C THR A 44 41.14 20.06 -39.23
N GLY A 45 40.69 20.68 -40.32
CA GLY A 45 41.16 20.38 -41.68
C GLY A 45 42.66 20.64 -41.86
N GLU A 46 43.15 21.80 -41.43
CA GLU A 46 44.58 22.16 -41.53
C GLU A 46 45.50 21.17 -40.81
N LEU A 47 45.09 20.69 -39.63
CA LEU A 47 45.87 19.72 -38.83
C LEU A 47 45.71 18.27 -39.33
N LEU A 48 44.62 17.97 -40.03
CA LEU A 48 44.28 16.65 -40.55
C LEU A 48 44.98 16.35 -41.88
N ALA A 49 45.08 17.33 -42.78
CA ALA A 49 45.74 17.20 -44.08
C ALA A 49 47.16 16.59 -44.04
N PRO A 50 48.13 17.06 -43.22
CA PRO A 50 49.47 16.47 -43.17
C PRO A 50 49.49 15.07 -42.53
N LEU A 51 48.48 14.70 -41.74
CA LEU A 51 48.37 13.35 -41.16
C LEU A 51 47.85 12.33 -42.19
N LEU A 52 46.87 12.71 -43.00
CA LEU A 52 46.34 11.88 -44.10
C LEU A 52 47.36 11.70 -45.23
N GLN A 53 48.22 12.70 -45.49
CA GLN A 53 49.32 12.56 -46.46
C GLN A 53 50.43 11.62 -45.99
N ARG A 54 50.60 11.43 -44.67
CA ARG A 54 51.68 10.62 -44.09
C ARG A 54 51.29 9.15 -43.89
N ASP A 55 50.03 8.91 -43.52
CA ASP A 55 49.56 7.59 -43.06
C ASP A 55 48.59 6.98 -44.08
N GLN A 56 48.94 5.84 -44.69
CA GLN A 56 48.07 5.18 -45.67
C GLN A 56 46.79 4.61 -45.03
N ARG A 57 45.66 4.78 -45.73
CA ARG A 57 44.36 4.19 -45.36
C ARG A 57 44.41 2.66 -45.50
N ALA A 58 44.31 1.95 -44.38
CA ALA A 58 44.24 0.50 -44.34
C ALA A 58 42.86 -0.02 -44.79
N GLU A 59 42.80 -1.27 -45.24
CA GLU A 59 41.55 -1.98 -45.47
C GLU A 59 40.89 -2.31 -44.11
N LEU A 60 39.57 -2.10 -44.00
CA LEU A 60 38.81 -2.30 -42.77
C LEU A 60 37.97 -3.57 -42.86
N GLU A 61 38.13 -4.48 -41.90
CA GLU A 61 37.23 -5.63 -41.75
C GLU A 61 35.83 -5.16 -41.32
N LEU A 62 34.89 -5.12 -42.27
CA LEU A 62 33.51 -4.73 -42.01
C LEU A 62 32.77 -5.80 -41.21
N PHE A 63 32.38 -5.47 -39.97
CA PHE A 63 31.60 -6.35 -39.11
C PHE A 63 30.17 -6.54 -39.66
N ASP A 64 29.89 -7.68 -40.29
CA ASP A 64 28.53 -8.04 -40.72
C ASP A 64 27.65 -8.41 -39.53
N ALA A 65 27.08 -7.39 -38.90
CA ALA A 65 26.07 -7.53 -37.85
C ALA A 65 24.87 -8.38 -38.29
N ARG A 66 24.48 -8.36 -39.58
CA ARG A 66 23.37 -9.19 -40.09
C ARG A 66 23.77 -10.66 -40.11
N ALA A 67 25.02 -10.99 -40.42
CA ALA A 67 25.53 -12.37 -40.32
C ALA A 67 25.54 -12.89 -38.89
N VAL A 68 25.94 -12.05 -37.92
CA VAL A 68 25.97 -12.42 -36.50
C VAL A 68 24.56 -12.56 -35.92
N SER A 69 23.60 -11.72 -36.35
CA SER A 69 22.20 -11.79 -35.92
C SER A 69 21.36 -12.89 -36.59
N ARG A 70 21.92 -13.72 -37.48
CA ARG A 70 21.20 -14.89 -38.01
C ARG A 70 21.09 -15.99 -36.95
N LYS A 71 19.86 -16.28 -36.51
CA LYS A 71 19.54 -17.39 -35.60
C LYS A 71 20.13 -18.71 -36.11
N LYS A 72 20.75 -19.46 -35.21
CA LYS A 72 21.40 -20.75 -35.43
C LYS A 72 20.55 -21.88 -34.87
N GLN A 73 20.80 -23.09 -35.34
CA GLN A 73 20.18 -24.29 -34.78
C GLN A 73 20.67 -24.50 -33.34
N GLY A 74 19.76 -24.41 -32.37
CA GLY A 74 20.07 -24.51 -30.93
C GLY A 74 20.11 -23.17 -30.19
N ASP A 75 19.95 -22.03 -30.88
CA ASP A 75 19.57 -20.79 -30.21
C ASP A 75 18.17 -20.97 -29.59
N LEU A 76 17.97 -20.52 -28.34
CA LEU A 76 16.69 -20.52 -27.66
C LEU A 76 16.07 -19.12 -27.71
N GLU A 77 14.76 -19.04 -27.91
CA GLU A 77 14.05 -17.78 -27.68
C GLU A 77 14.02 -17.44 -26.18
N ILE A 78 13.98 -16.15 -25.84
CA ILE A 78 13.98 -15.69 -24.43
C ILE A 78 12.77 -16.22 -23.63
N ASP A 79 11.65 -16.52 -24.30
CA ASP A 79 10.48 -17.11 -23.68
C ASP A 79 10.54 -18.65 -23.61
N GLU A 80 11.50 -19.31 -24.27
CA GLU A 80 11.77 -20.75 -24.14
C GLU A 80 12.67 -21.08 -22.93
N VAL A 81 13.52 -20.14 -22.53
CA VAL A 81 14.38 -20.26 -21.35
C VAL A 81 13.53 -20.55 -20.11
N GLY A 82 13.70 -21.76 -19.55
CA GLY A 82 13.02 -22.20 -18.34
C GLY A 82 11.60 -22.77 -18.53
N LYS A 83 11.05 -22.89 -19.75
CA LYS A 83 9.71 -23.50 -19.98
C LYS A 83 9.55 -24.91 -19.39
N SER A 84 10.64 -25.68 -19.33
CA SER A 84 10.67 -27.04 -18.78
C SER A 84 11.05 -27.10 -17.29
N THR A 85 11.46 -25.99 -16.70
CA THR A 85 11.90 -25.91 -15.30
C THR A 85 10.71 -25.82 -14.37
N ARG A 86 10.47 -26.87 -13.57
CA ARG A 86 9.51 -26.81 -12.47
C ARG A 86 9.99 -25.80 -11.43
N MET A 87 9.10 -24.90 -11.05
CA MET A 87 9.40 -23.84 -10.07
C MET A 87 9.41 -24.40 -8.64
N PRO A 88 10.08 -23.77 -7.66
CA PRO A 88 10.20 -24.30 -6.30
C PRO A 88 8.85 -24.61 -5.62
N TRP A 89 7.80 -23.82 -5.88
CA TRP A 89 6.46 -24.10 -5.37
C TRP A 89 5.82 -25.35 -6.00
N GLN A 90 6.18 -25.72 -7.23
CA GLN A 90 5.72 -26.94 -7.91
C GLN A 90 6.52 -28.20 -7.52
N THR A 91 7.70 -28.05 -6.93
CA THR A 91 8.51 -29.18 -6.40
C THR A 91 8.28 -29.39 -4.90
N ASP A 92 8.31 -28.31 -4.13
CA ASP A 92 8.33 -28.34 -2.67
C ASP A 92 6.92 -28.19 -2.07
N GLY A 93 5.99 -27.58 -2.82
CA GLY A 93 4.57 -27.48 -2.49
C GLY A 93 4.32 -27.01 -1.06
N ARG A 94 3.80 -27.90 -0.21
CA ARG A 94 3.56 -27.64 1.22
C ARG A 94 4.77 -27.02 1.92
N ARG A 95 5.99 -27.47 1.60
CA ARG A 95 7.21 -26.93 2.19
C ARG A 95 7.53 -25.51 1.72
N TRP A 96 7.27 -25.19 0.45
CA TRP A 96 7.36 -23.82 -0.05
C TRP A 96 6.45 -22.89 0.76
N HIS A 97 5.16 -23.21 0.85
CA HIS A 97 4.21 -22.32 1.54
C HIS A 97 4.45 -22.23 3.06
N LEU A 98 4.99 -23.27 3.72
CA LEU A 98 5.21 -23.29 5.17
C LEU A 98 6.61 -22.83 5.63
N GLU A 99 7.66 -23.04 4.83
CA GLU A 99 9.05 -22.73 5.21
C GLU A 99 9.73 -21.71 4.28
N THR A 100 9.79 -21.99 2.97
CA THR A 100 10.74 -21.33 2.04
C THR A 100 10.12 -20.26 1.13
N ARG A 101 8.85 -19.92 1.35
CA ARG A 101 8.10 -18.88 0.61
C ARG A 101 8.83 -17.54 0.54
N LEU A 102 8.71 -16.92 -0.62
CA LEU A 102 9.10 -15.53 -0.86
C LEU A 102 7.87 -14.73 -1.30
N THR A 103 7.90 -13.43 -1.03
CA THR A 103 6.86 -12.50 -1.49
C THR A 103 6.82 -12.38 -3.00
N HIS A 104 5.82 -11.68 -3.53
CA HIS A 104 5.72 -11.36 -4.95
C HIS A 104 6.99 -10.70 -5.53
N VAL A 105 7.70 -9.89 -4.74
CA VAL A 105 8.96 -9.22 -5.09
C VAL A 105 10.24 -9.97 -4.64
N GLY A 106 10.11 -11.12 -3.98
CA GLY A 106 11.25 -11.97 -3.62
C GLY A 106 11.82 -11.76 -2.20
N THR A 107 11.21 -10.92 -1.36
CA THR A 107 11.60 -10.80 0.05
C THR A 107 11.13 -12.02 0.87
N PRO A 108 11.79 -12.40 1.98
CA PRO A 108 11.32 -13.48 2.85
C PRO A 108 10.04 -13.08 3.60
N CYS A 109 9.01 -13.93 3.56
CA CYS A 109 7.80 -13.69 4.35
C CYS A 109 8.06 -13.86 5.86
N ARG A 110 7.32 -13.09 6.67
CA ARG A 110 7.53 -12.89 8.12
C ARG A 110 6.43 -13.47 9.00
N TRP A 111 5.20 -13.60 8.48
CA TRP A 111 4.12 -14.31 9.19
C TRP A 111 4.49 -15.78 9.43
N GLU A 112 3.96 -16.38 10.50
CA GLU A 112 4.35 -17.72 10.98
C GLU A 112 3.79 -18.84 10.10
N GLY A 113 4.68 -19.65 9.50
CA GLY A 113 4.33 -20.86 8.75
C GLY A 113 3.36 -21.80 9.48
N PRO A 114 3.58 -22.10 10.78
CA PRO A 114 2.67 -22.91 11.60
C PRO A 114 1.23 -22.40 11.66
N ALA A 115 0.95 -21.11 11.44
CA ALA A 115 -0.41 -20.59 11.38
C ALA A 115 -1.17 -21.21 10.19
N LEU A 116 -0.59 -21.18 8.99
CA LEU A 116 -1.18 -21.85 7.82
C LEU A 116 -1.30 -23.36 8.05
N GLU A 117 -0.30 -23.98 8.66
CA GLU A 117 -0.35 -25.42 8.93
C GLU A 117 -1.47 -25.81 9.91
N ALA A 118 -1.72 -25.00 10.95
CA ALA A 118 -2.79 -25.25 11.92
C ALA A 118 -4.19 -25.15 11.30
N VAL A 119 -4.39 -24.28 10.30
CA VAL A 119 -5.62 -24.26 9.49
C VAL A 119 -5.72 -25.52 8.65
N ILE A 120 -4.66 -25.83 7.90
CA ILE A 120 -4.66 -26.96 6.95
C ILE A 120 -4.87 -28.30 7.66
N ARG A 121 -4.18 -28.56 8.79
CA ARG A 121 -4.35 -29.78 9.60
C ARG A 121 -5.80 -30.00 10.06
N GLN A 122 -6.54 -28.93 10.36
CA GLN A 122 -7.96 -29.04 10.74
C GLN A 122 -8.87 -29.38 9.55
N ILE A 123 -8.56 -28.86 8.36
CA ILE A 123 -9.29 -29.21 7.13
C ILE A 123 -8.97 -30.66 6.71
N GLU A 124 -7.71 -31.07 6.81
CA GLU A 124 -7.27 -32.45 6.57
C GLU A 124 -7.97 -33.43 7.53
N ALA A 125 -8.12 -33.06 8.82
CA ALA A 125 -8.81 -33.87 9.82
C ALA A 125 -10.34 -33.97 9.62
N HIS A 126 -10.97 -33.03 8.91
CA HIS A 126 -12.39 -33.12 8.51
C HIS A 126 -12.58 -34.07 7.32
N GLY A 127 -11.54 -34.25 6.49
CA GLY A 127 -11.58 -35.11 5.31
C GLY A 127 -12.38 -34.52 4.15
N ALA A 128 -12.37 -35.22 3.00
CA ALA A 128 -13.08 -34.84 1.77
C ALA A 128 -12.67 -33.49 1.13
N PHE A 129 -11.45 -33.00 1.38
CA PHE A 129 -10.86 -31.84 0.68
C PHE A 129 -9.64 -32.23 -0.17
N VAL A 130 -9.44 -31.47 -1.25
CA VAL A 130 -8.22 -31.48 -2.09
C VAL A 130 -7.52 -30.15 -1.89
N ILE A 131 -6.21 -30.19 -1.65
CA ILE A 131 -5.36 -29.01 -1.43
C ILE A 131 -4.36 -28.90 -2.59
N ASN A 132 -4.35 -27.76 -3.28
CA ASN A 132 -3.37 -27.42 -4.30
C ASN A 132 -2.30 -26.48 -3.72
N TRP A 133 -1.05 -26.94 -3.80
CA TRP A 133 0.15 -26.20 -3.38
C TRP A 133 1.01 -25.75 -4.58
N SER A 134 0.49 -25.86 -5.81
CA SER A 134 1.28 -25.71 -7.06
C SER A 134 1.31 -24.27 -7.59
N GLU A 135 0.85 -23.28 -6.81
CA GLU A 135 0.72 -21.87 -7.18
C GLU A 135 1.66 -21.01 -6.32
N ARG A 136 2.45 -20.10 -6.91
CA ARG A 136 3.54 -19.40 -6.21
C ARG A 136 3.16 -18.78 -4.86
N SER A 137 1.97 -18.17 -4.79
CA SER A 137 1.56 -17.30 -3.67
C SER A 137 0.19 -17.65 -3.09
N ILE A 138 -0.40 -18.79 -3.46
CA ILE A 138 -1.76 -19.19 -3.06
C ILE A 138 -1.78 -20.66 -2.68
N VAL A 139 -2.39 -21.00 -1.54
CA VAL A 139 -2.86 -22.37 -1.28
C VAL A 139 -4.36 -22.39 -1.49
N ASP A 140 -4.81 -23.22 -2.44
CA ASP A 140 -6.20 -23.39 -2.83
C ASP A 140 -6.73 -24.71 -2.28
N VAL A 141 -7.89 -24.68 -1.63
CA VAL A 141 -8.53 -25.85 -1.02
C VAL A 141 -9.97 -25.98 -1.48
N ARG A 142 -10.38 -27.14 -1.97
CA ARG A 142 -11.73 -27.41 -2.52
C ARG A 142 -12.28 -28.72 -1.96
N GLY A 143 -13.59 -28.82 -1.78
CA GLY A 143 -14.22 -30.11 -1.49
C GLY A 143 -14.02 -31.08 -2.66
N ALA A 144 -13.78 -32.35 -2.39
CA ALA A 144 -13.50 -33.37 -3.39
C ALA A 144 -14.62 -33.50 -4.45
N GLU A 145 -15.87 -33.27 -4.04
CA GLU A 145 -17.06 -33.25 -4.91
C GLU A 145 -17.29 -31.87 -5.57
N SER A 146 -16.81 -30.78 -4.95
CA SER A 146 -17.08 -29.39 -5.37
C SER A 146 -15.92 -28.77 -6.15
N ARG A 147 -15.84 -29.11 -7.45
CA ARG A 147 -14.81 -28.54 -8.35
C ARG A 147 -15.01 -27.06 -8.70
N LYS A 148 -16.23 -26.51 -8.49
CA LYS A 148 -16.65 -25.18 -8.99
C LYS A 148 -16.37 -24.03 -8.00
N HIS A 149 -16.35 -24.29 -6.70
CA HIS A 149 -16.18 -23.27 -5.66
C HIS A 149 -15.18 -23.76 -4.62
N TRP A 150 -14.08 -23.04 -4.42
CA TRP A 150 -13.11 -23.32 -3.35
C TRP A 150 -13.69 -23.03 -1.96
N PHE A 151 -13.15 -23.70 -0.95
CA PHE A 151 -13.45 -23.46 0.46
C PHE A 151 -12.47 -22.47 1.11
N LEU A 152 -11.16 -22.66 0.89
CA LEU A 152 -10.10 -21.76 1.39
C LEU A 152 -9.16 -21.35 0.26
N HIS A 153 -8.86 -20.06 0.21
CA HIS A 153 -7.77 -19.42 -0.52
C HIS A 153 -6.87 -18.73 0.52
N ALA A 154 -5.70 -19.32 0.79
CA ALA A 154 -4.71 -18.71 1.67
C ALA A 154 -3.65 -17.97 0.85
N MET A 155 -3.54 -16.65 1.01
CA MET A 155 -2.56 -15.83 0.30
C MET A 155 -1.23 -15.88 1.06
N THR A 156 -0.18 -16.42 0.43
CA THR A 156 1.12 -16.68 1.08
C THR A 156 2.26 -15.78 0.57
N GLY A 157 2.00 -14.95 -0.45
CA GLY A 157 2.98 -14.05 -1.08
C GLY A 157 3.06 -12.64 -0.47
N ASP A 158 2.27 -12.34 0.55
CA ASP A 158 2.38 -11.12 1.35
C ASP A 158 3.48 -11.28 2.41
N GLU A 159 4.25 -10.22 2.69
CA GLU A 159 5.38 -10.31 3.61
C GLU A 159 4.93 -10.53 5.06
N TRP A 160 4.05 -9.68 5.56
CA TRP A 160 3.72 -9.60 6.98
C TRP A 160 2.36 -10.19 7.37
N ILE A 161 1.55 -10.64 6.40
CA ILE A 161 0.19 -11.14 6.66
C ILE A 161 -0.04 -12.43 5.86
N LEU A 162 -0.62 -13.43 6.51
CA LEU A 162 -1.32 -14.54 5.89
C LEU A 162 -2.81 -14.18 5.78
N LYS A 163 -3.31 -13.89 4.57
CA LYS A 163 -4.74 -13.62 4.33
C LYS A 163 -5.46 -14.94 4.06
N LEU A 164 -6.29 -15.38 5.00
CA LEU A 164 -7.12 -16.58 4.92
C LEU A 164 -8.51 -16.20 4.41
N LYS A 165 -8.79 -16.43 3.13
CA LYS A 165 -10.12 -16.20 2.53
C LYS A 165 -10.89 -17.50 2.51
N PHE A 166 -12.01 -17.56 3.21
CA PHE A 166 -12.94 -18.70 3.23
C PHE A 166 -14.19 -18.37 2.41
N ARG A 167 -14.75 -19.35 1.69
CA ARG A 167 -16.05 -19.24 1.00
C ARG A 167 -17.01 -20.32 1.45
N VAL A 168 -18.22 -19.90 1.81
CA VAL A 168 -19.29 -20.77 2.31
C VAL A 168 -20.64 -20.39 1.67
N PRO A 169 -21.56 -21.34 1.46
CA PRO A 169 -22.89 -21.03 0.97
C PRO A 169 -23.74 -20.31 2.03
N GLY A 170 -24.69 -19.49 1.58
CA GLY A 170 -25.56 -18.70 2.44
C GLY A 170 -24.88 -17.48 3.06
N ALA A 171 -25.23 -17.17 4.31
CA ALA A 171 -24.59 -16.11 5.11
C ALA A 171 -24.50 -16.50 6.60
N PRO A 172 -23.80 -17.61 6.95
CA PRO A 172 -23.73 -18.14 8.31
C PRO A 172 -22.95 -17.26 9.32
N PHE A 173 -22.18 -16.27 8.86
CA PHE A 173 -21.38 -15.37 9.71
C PHE A 173 -21.80 -13.90 9.59
N ARG A 174 -21.54 -13.13 10.65
CA ARG A 174 -21.63 -11.66 10.70
C ARG A 174 -20.28 -11.10 11.12
N GLN A 175 -19.82 -10.02 10.46
CA GLN A 175 -18.51 -9.40 10.70
C GLN A 175 -18.31 -9.02 12.17
N ASP A 176 -19.18 -8.15 12.69
CA ASP A 176 -19.18 -7.66 14.08
C ASP A 176 -19.23 -8.78 15.14
N ARG A 177 -19.84 -9.93 14.86
CA ARG A 177 -19.79 -11.07 15.79
C ARG A 177 -18.48 -11.84 15.67
N LEU A 178 -18.07 -12.20 14.45
CA LEU A 178 -16.86 -12.99 14.23
C LEU A 178 -15.59 -12.23 14.63
N ALA A 179 -15.54 -10.92 14.43
CA ALA A 179 -14.44 -10.06 14.90
C ALA A 179 -14.33 -10.07 16.43
N ASN A 180 -15.45 -9.95 17.14
CA ASN A 180 -15.49 -10.02 18.61
C ASN A 180 -15.23 -11.44 19.16
N GLU A 181 -15.68 -12.49 18.45
CA GLU A 181 -15.45 -13.90 18.81
C GLU A 181 -13.97 -14.29 18.63
N LEU A 182 -13.30 -13.81 17.57
CA LEU A 182 -11.88 -14.07 17.32
C LEU A 182 -10.93 -13.13 18.09
N ALA A 183 -11.40 -11.95 18.50
CA ALA A 183 -10.68 -10.98 19.33
C ALA A 183 -9.27 -10.61 18.83
N LEU A 184 -9.09 -10.50 17.51
CA LEU A 184 -7.80 -10.16 16.90
C LEU A 184 -7.44 -8.68 17.13
N THR A 185 -6.35 -8.43 17.85
CA THR A 185 -5.72 -7.10 18.00
C THR A 185 -5.49 -6.44 16.63
N SER A 186 -5.79 -5.15 16.45
CA SER A 186 -5.56 -4.48 15.16
C SER A 186 -4.09 -4.48 14.76
N PHE A 187 -3.77 -4.47 13.47
CA PHE A 187 -2.38 -4.25 13.03
C PHE A 187 -1.88 -2.84 13.39
N ASP A 188 -2.78 -1.85 13.45
CA ASP A 188 -2.46 -0.51 13.94
C ASP A 188 -2.09 -0.49 15.45
N ASP A 189 -2.42 -1.54 16.20
CA ASP A 189 -2.16 -1.71 17.65
C ASP A 189 -1.00 -2.71 17.93
N ILE A 190 -0.23 -3.12 16.90
CA ILE A 190 0.85 -4.11 17.00
C ILE A 190 2.17 -3.47 16.53
N ASP A 191 3.11 -3.25 17.45
CA ASP A 191 4.41 -2.64 17.13
C ASP A 191 5.36 -3.58 16.37
N GLU A 192 5.25 -4.91 16.54
CA GLU A 192 6.15 -5.89 15.90
C GLU A 192 5.82 -6.19 14.43
N VAL A 193 4.65 -5.75 13.94
CA VAL A 193 4.15 -6.02 12.59
C VAL A 193 3.97 -4.69 11.86
N PRO A 194 4.91 -4.26 10.99
CA PRO A 194 4.92 -2.93 10.36
C PRO A 194 3.89 -2.77 9.21
N VAL A 195 2.67 -3.28 9.41
CA VAL A 195 1.53 -3.09 8.49
C VAL A 195 0.57 -2.09 9.11
N TYR A 196 0.19 -1.08 8.33
CA TYR A 196 -0.67 0.00 8.80
C TYR A 196 -1.92 0.13 7.94
N GLY A 197 -3.04 0.42 8.59
CA GLY A 197 -4.32 0.62 7.95
C GLY A 197 -5.47 -0.07 8.68
N ARG A 198 -6.56 0.69 8.87
CA ARG A 198 -7.82 0.28 9.51
C ARG A 198 -8.65 -0.73 8.69
N ALA A 199 -7.99 -1.65 7.98
CA ALA A 199 -8.67 -2.78 7.38
C ALA A 199 -9.00 -3.78 8.48
N ASP A 200 -10.30 -3.97 8.79
CA ASP A 200 -10.76 -4.97 9.74
C ASP A 200 -10.05 -6.31 9.48
N ARG A 201 -9.42 -6.87 10.51
CA ARG A 201 -8.71 -8.17 10.41
C ARG A 201 -9.65 -9.35 10.14
N VAL A 202 -10.96 -9.11 10.22
CA VAL A 202 -12.05 -10.02 9.87
C VAL A 202 -13.03 -9.26 8.98
N GLN A 203 -13.11 -9.58 7.69
CA GLN A 203 -14.08 -9.01 6.75
C GLN A 203 -15.07 -10.08 6.29
N VAL A 204 -16.36 -9.73 6.17
CA VAL A 204 -17.41 -10.66 5.76
C VAL A 204 -18.25 -10.06 4.63
N LYS A 205 -18.01 -10.53 3.40
CA LYS A 205 -18.59 -10.01 2.16
C LYS A 205 -19.66 -10.98 1.64
N ARG A 206 -20.81 -10.47 1.18
CA ARG A 206 -21.78 -11.27 0.43
C ARG A 206 -21.41 -11.26 -1.05
N LEU A 207 -21.53 -12.40 -1.71
CA LEU A 207 -21.33 -12.57 -3.14
C LEU A 207 -22.67 -12.82 -3.84
N GLU A 208 -22.76 -12.45 -5.12
CA GLU A 208 -24.01 -12.33 -5.88
C GLU A 208 -24.85 -13.62 -5.93
N VAL A 209 -24.19 -14.79 -5.93
CA VAL A 209 -24.84 -16.11 -6.11
C VAL A 209 -25.22 -16.77 -4.77
N GLY A 210 -25.52 -15.97 -3.73
CA GLY A 210 -25.89 -16.49 -2.41
C GLY A 210 -24.75 -17.18 -1.65
N TRP A 211 -23.51 -16.77 -1.92
CA TRP A 211 -22.31 -17.19 -1.19
C TRP A 211 -21.82 -16.07 -0.27
N GLN A 212 -21.04 -16.42 0.74
CA GLN A 212 -20.36 -15.49 1.64
C GLN A 212 -18.85 -15.76 1.60
N GLU A 213 -18.07 -14.69 1.47
CA GLU A 213 -16.61 -14.71 1.62
C GLU A 213 -16.24 -14.12 2.99
N ILE A 214 -15.37 -14.80 3.72
CA ILE A 214 -14.84 -14.39 5.02
C ILE A 214 -13.32 -14.29 4.88
N GLU A 215 -12.76 -13.11 5.10
CA GLU A 215 -11.33 -12.85 5.01
C GLU A 215 -10.78 -12.57 6.41
N ILE A 216 -9.84 -13.41 6.86
CA ILE A 216 -9.18 -13.29 8.16
C ILE A 216 -7.68 -13.08 7.92
N SER A 217 -7.15 -11.97 8.43
CA SER A 217 -5.75 -11.58 8.24
C SER A 217 -4.93 -11.87 9.50
N VAL A 218 -4.00 -12.84 9.42
CA VAL A 218 -3.22 -13.33 10.57
C VAL A 218 -1.71 -13.15 10.36
N HIS A 219 -0.96 -13.05 11.44
CA HIS A 219 0.50 -13.05 11.43
C HIS A 219 1.07 -14.20 12.28
N TRP A 220 0.49 -14.49 13.43
CA TRP A 220 0.99 -15.52 14.36
C TRP A 220 0.01 -16.68 14.54
N LEU A 221 0.52 -17.88 14.84
CA LEU A 221 -0.26 -19.06 15.21
C LEU A 221 -1.14 -18.79 16.44
N ARG A 222 -0.64 -18.03 17.43
CA ARG A 222 -1.38 -17.73 18.67
C ARG A 222 -2.71 -16.99 18.46
N GLU A 223 -2.91 -16.38 17.30
CA GLU A 223 -4.13 -15.67 16.92
C GLU A 223 -5.25 -16.62 16.51
N ILE A 224 -4.90 -17.86 16.11
CA ILE A 224 -5.83 -18.86 15.56
C ILE A 224 -5.75 -20.23 16.26
N ASP A 225 -4.79 -20.45 17.15
CA ASP A 225 -4.79 -21.57 18.11
C ASP A 225 -5.80 -21.34 19.27
N THR A 226 -6.96 -20.79 18.93
CA THR A 226 -8.00 -20.39 19.89
C THR A 226 -9.24 -21.29 19.75
N PRO A 227 -10.00 -21.54 20.84
CA PRO A 227 -11.28 -22.25 20.74
C PRO A 227 -12.28 -21.58 19.80
N ALA A 228 -12.26 -20.25 19.72
CA ALA A 228 -13.13 -19.47 18.83
C ALA A 228 -12.80 -19.70 17.34
N PHE A 229 -11.52 -19.67 16.96
CA PHE A 229 -11.12 -19.94 15.57
C PHE A 229 -11.42 -21.39 15.17
N ARG A 230 -11.20 -22.36 16.07
CA ARG A 230 -11.61 -23.77 15.86
C ARG A 230 -13.11 -23.89 15.58
N GLN A 231 -13.96 -23.24 16.38
CA GLN A 231 -15.42 -23.24 16.19
C GLN A 231 -15.85 -22.54 14.90
N PHE A 232 -15.22 -21.42 14.55
CA PHE A 232 -15.41 -20.75 13.25
C PHE A 232 -15.11 -21.70 12.09
N LEU A 233 -13.92 -22.33 12.09
CA LEU A 233 -13.45 -23.18 11.00
C LEU A 233 -14.31 -24.43 10.86
N GLN A 234 -14.64 -25.11 11.97
CA GLN A 234 -15.55 -26.26 11.98
C GLN A 234 -16.92 -25.90 11.37
N LYS A 235 -17.54 -24.81 11.83
CA LYS A 235 -18.83 -24.34 11.30
C LYS A 235 -18.74 -23.96 9.81
N GLY A 236 -17.61 -23.42 9.38
CA GLY A 236 -17.35 -23.13 7.96
C GLY A 236 -17.30 -24.41 7.12
N LEU A 237 -16.56 -25.41 7.58
CA LEU A 237 -16.43 -26.73 6.95
C LEU A 237 -17.79 -27.44 6.86
N GLU A 238 -18.55 -27.51 7.96
CA GLU A 238 -19.89 -28.10 8.02
C GLU A 238 -20.84 -27.46 6.99
N VAL A 239 -20.92 -26.13 6.96
CA VAL A 239 -21.80 -25.40 6.03
C VAL A 239 -21.36 -25.54 4.57
N TYR A 240 -20.05 -25.58 4.29
CA TYR A 240 -19.53 -25.82 2.94
C TYR A 240 -19.80 -27.26 2.45
N SER A 241 -19.58 -28.25 3.31
CA SER A 241 -19.80 -29.68 3.03
C SER A 241 -21.29 -30.09 3.07
N GLY A 242 -22.20 -29.16 3.38
CA GLY A 242 -23.64 -29.41 3.51
C GLY A 242 -24.04 -30.28 4.71
N GLN A 243 -23.11 -30.57 5.63
CA GLN A 243 -23.35 -31.38 6.81
C GLN A 243 -23.84 -30.51 7.97
N LYS A 244 -24.79 -31.01 8.77
CA LYS A 244 -25.16 -30.36 10.03
C LYS A 244 -24.27 -30.85 11.16
N ALA A 245 -23.81 -29.91 12.00
CA ALA A 245 -23.11 -30.18 13.25
C ALA A 245 -23.69 -31.38 14.01
N GLN A 246 -22.91 -32.46 14.13
CA GLN A 246 -23.20 -33.50 15.10
C GLN A 246 -22.68 -33.04 16.46
N GLY A 247 -23.60 -32.68 17.35
CA GLY A 247 -23.28 -32.45 18.76
C GLY A 247 -22.65 -33.70 19.40
N PRO A 248 -21.91 -33.55 20.51
CA PRO A 248 -21.13 -34.63 21.10
C PRO A 248 -21.99 -35.86 21.43
N ALA A 249 -21.51 -37.04 21.03
CA ALA A 249 -22.26 -38.29 21.04
C ALA A 249 -22.50 -38.85 22.46
N ALA A 250 -23.55 -38.36 23.12
CA ALA A 250 -24.16 -39.04 24.26
C ALA A 250 -25.08 -40.17 23.76
N ARG A 251 -25.02 -41.33 24.43
CA ARG A 251 -25.81 -42.53 24.08
C ARG A 251 -27.24 -42.38 24.62
N GLY A 252 -28.26 -42.79 23.84
CA GLY A 252 -29.65 -42.78 24.31
C GLY A 252 -30.66 -43.10 23.21
N GLU A 253 -31.41 -44.17 23.42
CA GLU A 253 -32.35 -44.81 22.48
C GLU A 253 -33.54 -43.91 22.04
N LYS A 254 -34.03 -44.17 20.82
CA LYS A 254 -35.42 -43.87 20.41
C LYS A 254 -36.34 -44.97 21.00
N PRO A 255 -37.64 -44.75 21.31
CA PRO A 255 -38.62 -44.31 20.29
C PRO A 255 -39.63 -43.24 20.83
N PRO A 256 -40.95 -43.24 20.53
CA PRO A 256 -41.49 -42.27 19.57
C PRO A 256 -42.56 -41.30 20.14
N ALA A 257 -42.84 -40.26 19.35
CA ALA A 257 -44.01 -39.36 19.47
C ALA A 257 -45.08 -39.75 18.40
N PRO A 258 -46.33 -39.21 18.40
CA PRO A 258 -46.86 -38.11 19.22
C PRO A 258 -48.29 -38.32 19.81
N ARG A 259 -48.74 -37.37 20.64
CA ARG A 259 -50.16 -36.95 20.69
C ARG A 259 -50.33 -35.51 21.22
N SER A 260 -51.56 -34.99 21.18
CA SER A 260 -51.87 -33.55 21.08
C SER A 260 -52.62 -32.96 22.30
N ALA A 261 -52.58 -31.62 22.42
CA ALA A 261 -53.29 -30.75 23.36
C ALA A 261 -52.83 -30.84 24.84
N ARG A 262 -53.08 -29.84 25.71
CA ARG A 262 -54.05 -28.72 25.65
C ARG A 262 -53.55 -27.48 26.42
N LYS A 263 -54.09 -26.29 26.14
CA LYS A 263 -53.89 -25.06 26.94
C LYS A 263 -54.62 -25.12 28.30
N THR A 264 -54.03 -24.50 29.33
CA THR A 264 -54.72 -23.95 30.52
C THR A 264 -53.94 -22.73 31.07
N THR A 265 -54.59 -21.89 31.90
CA THR A 265 -54.10 -20.54 32.26
C THR A 265 -54.45 -20.09 33.69
N ALA A 266 -53.46 -19.66 34.47
CA ALA A 266 -53.53 -18.75 35.65
C ALA A 266 -52.08 -18.33 35.99
N ARG A 267 -51.68 -17.11 36.37
CA ARG A 267 -52.28 -15.84 36.90
C ARG A 267 -52.36 -15.75 38.44
N SER A 268 -52.01 -14.55 38.95
CA SER A 268 -51.95 -14.10 40.37
C SER A 268 -50.65 -14.52 41.10
N ALA A 269 -49.85 -13.71 41.83
CA ALA A 269 -49.96 -12.50 42.71
C ALA A 269 -49.59 -12.90 44.16
N SER A 270 -49.02 -12.08 45.07
CA SER A 270 -48.37 -10.75 45.06
C SER A 270 -47.65 -10.50 46.43
N SER A 271 -46.99 -9.34 46.63
CA SER A 271 -46.46 -8.80 47.92
C SER A 271 -45.19 -9.51 48.48
N ALA A 272 -44.19 -8.92 49.18
CA ALA A 272 -44.00 -7.70 50.00
C ALA A 272 -44.51 -7.84 51.48
N GLU A 273 -43.84 -7.40 52.56
CA GLU A 273 -42.63 -6.55 52.84
C GLU A 273 -41.75 -7.20 53.98
N GLY A 274 -40.74 -6.63 54.68
CA GLY A 274 -40.02 -5.33 54.72
C GLY A 274 -39.07 -5.14 55.94
N SER A 275 -38.16 -4.14 55.94
CA SER A 275 -37.28 -3.66 57.06
C SER A 275 -36.10 -4.60 57.50
N SER A 276 -34.85 -4.19 57.86
CA SER A 276 -34.24 -3.28 58.88
C SER A 276 -34.07 -3.94 60.27
N THR A 277 -33.04 -3.77 61.14
CA THR A 277 -31.95 -2.79 61.37
C THR A 277 -30.78 -3.40 62.22
N ASP A 278 -29.58 -2.78 62.21
CA ASP A 278 -28.50 -2.71 63.25
C ASP A 278 -27.93 -3.97 63.97
N GLY A 279 -26.72 -3.97 64.57
CA GLY A 279 -25.60 -3.00 64.56
C GLY A 279 -24.54 -3.23 65.68
N SER A 280 -23.30 -2.76 65.49
CA SER A 280 -22.16 -2.73 66.47
C SER A 280 -21.56 -4.08 66.95
N SER A 281 -20.33 -4.20 67.48
CA SER A 281 -19.19 -3.26 67.68
C SER A 281 -17.83 -4.01 67.77
N GLY A 282 -16.67 -3.36 67.56
CA GLY A 282 -15.35 -3.95 67.86
C GLY A 282 -14.11 -3.30 67.21
N ARG A 283 -13.13 -2.87 68.04
CA ARG A 283 -11.76 -2.36 67.69
C ARG A 283 -10.88 -2.42 68.97
N PRO A 284 -9.53 -2.21 68.96
CA PRO A 284 -8.67 -1.67 67.89
C PRO A 284 -7.36 -2.44 67.55
N ALA A 285 -6.81 -2.16 66.34
CA ALA A 285 -5.41 -1.95 65.90
C ALA A 285 -4.20 -2.77 66.47
N PRO A 286 -3.00 -2.79 65.81
CA PRO A 286 -2.60 -2.24 64.50
C PRO A 286 -2.22 -3.37 63.49
N GLY A 287 -1.83 -3.12 62.23
CA GLY A 287 -1.82 -1.88 61.44
C GLY A 287 -0.75 -1.88 60.34
N THR A 288 -1.17 -1.92 59.06
CA THR A 288 -0.31 -1.70 57.87
C THR A 288 -1.13 -1.11 56.72
N ALA A 289 -0.46 -0.46 55.76
CA ALA A 289 -1.09 0.46 54.81
C ALA A 289 -2.12 -0.17 53.86
N ALA A 290 -3.31 0.43 53.77
CA ALA A 290 -4.27 0.19 52.70
C ALA A 290 -4.05 1.19 51.55
N LYS A 291 -4.14 0.72 50.29
CA LYS A 291 -4.38 1.56 49.12
C LYS A 291 -5.74 1.19 48.53
N THR A 292 -6.67 2.13 48.54
CA THR A 292 -8.02 1.95 47.98
C THR A 292 -8.38 3.06 47.01
N GLY A 293 -8.83 2.69 45.81
CA GLY A 293 -9.86 3.43 45.08
C GLY A 293 -9.52 4.83 44.57
N THR A 294 -8.75 4.91 43.48
CA THR A 294 -9.06 5.84 42.39
C THR A 294 -9.18 5.03 41.11
N ALA A 295 -10.24 5.23 40.33
CA ALA A 295 -10.39 4.53 39.06
C ALA A 295 -9.30 4.99 38.07
N PRO A 296 -8.64 4.09 37.33
CA PRO A 296 -7.86 4.49 36.17
C PRO A 296 -8.83 5.06 35.14
N GLY A 297 -8.72 6.37 34.87
CA GLY A 297 -9.45 6.99 33.76
C GLY A 297 -9.02 6.38 32.43
N LYS A 298 -9.83 6.60 31.38
CA LYS A 298 -9.43 6.23 30.01
C LYS A 298 -8.05 6.81 29.70
N LEU A 299 -7.07 5.95 29.47
CA LEU A 299 -5.85 6.36 28.80
C LEU A 299 -6.26 6.82 27.39
N ALA A 300 -5.75 7.96 26.94
CA ALA A 300 -6.20 8.53 25.67
C ALA A 300 -5.61 7.75 24.49
N ASP A 301 -6.46 7.32 23.56
CA ASP A 301 -6.07 6.69 22.30
C ASP A 301 -5.43 7.73 21.36
N GLU A 302 -4.18 8.13 21.65
CA GLU A 302 -3.40 9.07 20.85
C GLU A 302 -2.88 8.42 19.57
N THR A 303 -3.80 8.31 18.60
CA THR A 303 -3.55 7.85 17.22
C THR A 303 -2.22 8.37 16.65
N PRO A 304 -1.43 7.55 15.94
CA PRO A 304 -0.03 7.85 15.62
C PRO A 304 0.26 9.23 15.02
N TRP A 305 -0.62 9.78 14.18
CA TRP A 305 -0.46 11.11 13.58
C TRP A 305 -0.63 12.26 14.57
N LYS A 306 -1.43 12.11 15.63
CA LYS A 306 -1.50 13.08 16.74
C LYS A 306 -0.22 13.07 17.57
N LYS A 307 0.28 11.87 17.89
CA LYS A 307 1.49 11.66 18.70
C LYS A 307 2.79 12.03 17.98
N LEU A 308 2.86 11.82 16.67
CA LEU A 308 4.03 12.13 15.82
C LEU A 308 3.94 13.48 15.12
N GLY A 309 2.75 14.10 15.08
CA GLY A 309 2.47 15.37 14.43
C GLY A 309 3.01 15.45 13.00
N ARG A 310 3.69 16.57 12.70
CA ARG A 310 4.42 16.85 11.45
C ARG A 310 5.19 15.63 10.91
N SER A 311 5.90 14.93 11.80
CA SER A 311 6.78 13.81 11.43
C SER A 311 6.05 12.53 11.02
N TRP A 312 4.72 12.46 11.14
CA TRP A 312 3.90 11.47 10.44
C TRP A 312 3.68 11.86 8.98
N HIS A 313 3.37 13.12 8.72
CA HIS A 313 2.98 13.63 7.41
C HIS A 313 4.15 13.60 6.40
N GLU A 314 5.33 14.00 6.83
CA GLU A 314 6.57 14.06 6.03
C GLU A 314 7.09 12.68 5.57
N LYS A 315 6.69 11.59 6.25
CA LYS A 315 7.15 10.23 5.97
C LYS A 315 6.22 9.50 5.01
N ARG A 316 6.74 8.52 4.25
CA ARG A 316 5.91 7.57 3.46
C ARG A 316 5.07 6.59 4.29
N ARG A 317 5.06 6.69 5.63
CA ARG A 317 4.10 5.98 6.49
C ARG A 317 2.70 6.57 6.30
N GLY A 318 1.67 5.74 6.25
CA GLY A 318 0.26 6.16 6.14
C GLY A 318 -0.30 6.31 4.72
N PHE A 319 0.40 5.84 3.69
CA PHE A 319 -0.16 5.67 2.34
C PHE A 319 -0.90 4.32 2.21
N PRO A 320 -1.78 4.13 1.20
CA PRO A 320 -2.38 2.83 0.91
C PRO A 320 -1.31 1.75 0.65
N PRO A 321 -1.50 0.49 1.08
CA PRO A 321 -0.46 -0.55 1.01
C PRO A 321 0.12 -0.81 -0.39
N ASP A 322 -0.72 -0.72 -1.43
CA ASP A 322 -0.37 -1.02 -2.82
C ASP A 322 -0.05 0.25 -3.65
N ALA A 323 0.25 1.38 -3.00
CA ALA A 323 0.44 2.67 -3.65
C ALA A 323 1.83 2.88 -4.26
N THR A 324 1.91 2.97 -5.59
CA THR A 324 3.11 3.48 -6.30
C THR A 324 3.21 5.00 -6.14
N ILE A 325 3.96 5.46 -5.14
CA ILE A 325 4.15 6.89 -4.86
C ILE A 325 5.25 7.46 -5.78
N ALA A 326 4.85 8.15 -6.85
CA ALA A 326 5.73 8.66 -7.90
C ALA A 326 6.47 9.98 -7.55
N TRP A 327 6.22 10.57 -6.38
CA TRP A 327 6.72 11.88 -5.97
C TRP A 327 7.61 11.84 -4.70
N PRO A 328 8.64 12.70 -4.57
CA PRO A 328 9.61 12.65 -3.46
C PRO A 328 9.09 13.32 -2.17
N THR A 329 9.52 12.82 -1.00
CA THR A 329 8.96 13.21 0.31
C THR A 329 9.24 14.66 0.72
N ASP A 330 10.27 15.27 0.15
CA ASP A 330 10.60 16.69 0.32
C ASP A 330 9.45 17.62 -0.08
N VAL A 331 8.57 17.21 -1.02
CA VAL A 331 7.36 17.94 -1.40
C VAL A 331 6.48 18.26 -0.19
N VAL A 332 6.28 17.31 0.74
CA VAL A 332 5.48 17.58 1.95
C VAL A 332 6.20 18.54 2.90
N VAL A 333 7.50 18.32 3.14
CA VAL A 333 8.32 19.16 4.03
C VAL A 333 8.28 20.61 3.55
N LEU A 334 8.63 20.85 2.29
CA LEU A 334 8.67 22.18 1.67
C LEU A 334 7.29 22.89 1.68
N LEU A 335 6.18 22.14 1.55
CA LEU A 335 4.83 22.69 1.64
C LEU A 335 4.44 23.09 3.07
N LEU A 336 4.78 22.25 4.07
CA LEU A 336 4.50 22.55 5.48
C LEU A 336 5.36 23.71 5.98
N ASP A 337 6.66 23.69 5.68
CA ASP A 337 7.65 24.71 6.01
C ASP A 337 7.25 26.08 5.44
N ALA A 338 6.92 26.16 4.15
CA ALA A 338 6.66 27.44 3.48
C ALA A 338 5.35 28.11 3.96
N VAL A 339 4.31 27.32 4.28
CA VAL A 339 3.07 27.84 4.86
C VAL A 339 3.28 28.29 6.31
N GLU A 340 4.02 27.53 7.11
CA GLU A 340 4.38 27.90 8.49
C GLU A 340 5.22 29.18 8.55
N GLN A 341 6.20 29.33 7.66
CA GLN A 341 7.00 30.57 7.52
C GLN A 341 6.15 31.80 7.13
N ALA A 342 5.01 31.61 6.46
CA ALA A 342 4.10 32.69 6.08
C ALA A 342 3.04 33.04 7.14
N PHE A 343 2.80 32.13 8.10
CA PHE A 343 1.81 32.26 9.17
C PHE A 343 2.37 31.77 10.51
N PRO A 344 3.46 32.38 11.02
CA PRO A 344 4.21 31.85 12.18
C PRO A 344 3.44 31.88 13.50
N ASP A 345 2.37 32.66 13.59
CA ASP A 345 1.47 32.74 14.76
C ASP A 345 0.42 31.60 14.77
N GLU A 346 0.20 30.92 13.65
CA GLU A 346 -0.85 29.91 13.46
C GLU A 346 -0.24 28.49 13.46
N ASN A 347 -0.98 27.51 13.99
CA ASN A 347 -0.44 26.18 14.26
C ASN A 347 -1.03 25.09 13.36
N TRP A 348 -0.20 24.11 13.00
CA TRP A 348 -0.63 22.90 12.28
C TRP A 348 -1.40 21.94 13.19
N LEU A 349 -2.64 21.65 12.80
CA LEU A 349 -3.49 20.61 13.37
C LEU A 349 -3.31 19.30 12.61
N PHE A 350 -2.71 18.32 13.28
CA PHE A 350 -2.48 16.96 12.79
C PHE A 350 -3.55 15.99 13.33
N ASP A 351 -4.84 16.29 13.07
CA ASP A 351 -5.96 15.49 13.59
C ASP A 351 -6.35 14.30 12.70
N SER A 352 -5.92 14.30 11.44
CA SER A 352 -6.21 13.31 10.40
C SER A 352 -4.93 12.66 9.87
N PRO A 353 -4.91 11.35 9.57
CA PRO A 353 -3.72 10.66 9.06
C PRO A 353 -3.30 11.13 7.67
N GLU A 354 -4.24 11.64 6.87
CA GLU A 354 -4.00 12.04 5.48
C GLU A 354 -3.77 13.55 5.31
N CYS A 355 -4.32 14.37 6.21
CA CYS A 355 -4.48 15.80 6.04
C CYS A 355 -3.92 16.59 7.23
N ALA A 356 -2.87 17.37 7.01
CA ALA A 356 -2.41 18.40 7.94
C ALA A 356 -3.19 19.70 7.66
N ARG A 357 -3.70 20.38 8.69
CA ARG A 357 -4.59 21.54 8.52
C ARG A 357 -4.15 22.72 9.36
N MET A 358 -4.12 23.91 8.79
CA MET A 358 -3.90 25.16 9.51
C MET A 358 -5.17 26.02 9.39
N VAL A 359 -5.68 26.49 10.52
CA VAL A 359 -6.75 27.50 10.56
C VAL A 359 -6.07 28.85 10.64
N LEU A 360 -6.44 29.77 9.76
CA LEU A 360 -5.95 31.14 9.72
C LEU A 360 -7.12 32.05 10.13
N GLN A 361 -7.08 32.61 11.34
CA GLN A 361 -8.24 33.15 12.06
C GLN A 361 -9.13 34.09 11.22
N ASP A 362 -8.54 35.09 10.56
CA ASP A 362 -9.24 36.04 9.69
C ASP A 362 -9.22 35.68 8.18
N ARG A 363 -8.50 34.62 7.79
CA ARG A 363 -8.12 34.33 6.39
C ARG A 363 -8.68 33.02 5.84
N GLY A 364 -9.13 32.08 6.67
CA GLY A 364 -9.74 30.81 6.24
C GLY A 364 -8.93 29.58 6.63
N THR A 365 -8.95 28.54 5.81
CA THR A 365 -8.32 27.25 6.14
C THR A 365 -7.35 26.81 5.06
N VAL A 366 -6.17 26.35 5.46
CA VAL A 366 -5.20 25.64 4.62
C VAL A 366 -5.24 24.15 4.98
N SER A 367 -5.26 23.27 3.99
CA SER A 367 -5.21 21.82 4.16
C SER A 367 -4.17 21.24 3.21
N VAL A 368 -3.23 20.46 3.71
CA VAL A 368 -2.24 19.73 2.90
C VAL A 368 -2.55 18.25 2.98
N HIS A 369 -3.01 17.68 1.86
CA HIS A 369 -3.36 16.27 1.73
C HIS A 369 -2.09 15.49 1.32
N THR A 370 -1.51 14.80 2.28
CA THR A 370 -0.12 14.28 2.27
C THR A 370 0.03 12.80 1.88
N LYS A 371 -1.07 12.04 1.81
CA LYS A 371 -1.05 10.57 1.63
C LYS A 371 -1.70 10.09 0.32
N ARG A 372 -1.79 10.98 -0.67
CA ARG A 372 -2.32 10.67 -2.01
C ARG A 372 -1.20 10.15 -2.92
N PRO A 373 -1.31 8.94 -3.51
CA PRO A 373 -0.25 8.34 -4.34
C PRO A 373 0.20 9.22 -5.52
N GLU A 374 -0.71 10.01 -6.06
CA GLU A 374 -0.57 10.75 -7.31
C GLU A 374 -0.08 12.21 -7.16
N GLY A 375 0.06 12.71 -5.93
CA GLY A 375 0.63 14.03 -5.62
C GLY A 375 0.30 14.50 -4.20
N VAL A 376 0.93 15.57 -3.73
CA VAL A 376 0.51 16.30 -2.52
C VAL A 376 -0.43 17.42 -2.93
N ASP A 377 -1.63 17.49 -2.36
CA ASP A 377 -2.56 18.56 -2.66
C ASP A 377 -2.55 19.62 -1.56
N LEU A 378 -2.18 20.86 -1.90
CA LEU A 378 -2.46 22.02 -1.05
C LEU A 378 -3.81 22.59 -1.46
N GLU A 379 -4.73 22.64 -0.49
CA GLU A 379 -6.05 23.22 -0.60
C GLU A 379 -6.16 24.46 0.29
N TRP A 380 -6.57 25.59 -0.29
CA TRP A 380 -6.90 26.81 0.46
C TRP A 380 -8.38 27.17 0.26
N ARG A 381 -9.08 27.41 1.37
CA ARG A 381 -10.47 27.88 1.40
C ARG A 381 -10.54 29.21 2.17
N PRO A 382 -10.63 30.37 1.51
CA PRO A 382 -10.77 31.66 2.18
C PRO A 382 -12.11 31.82 2.91
N LEU A 383 -12.13 32.60 3.99
CA LEU A 383 -13.34 32.85 4.80
C LEU A 383 -14.47 33.55 4.01
N ALA A 384 -14.13 34.50 3.14
CA ALA A 384 -15.01 35.03 2.09
C ALA A 384 -14.21 35.85 1.06
N GLY A 385 -14.55 35.70 -0.22
CA GLY A 385 -13.95 36.40 -1.35
C GLY A 385 -13.72 35.45 -2.54
N ASN A 386 -13.77 35.99 -3.77
CA ASN A 386 -13.45 35.21 -4.97
C ASN A 386 -11.93 35.01 -5.09
N ILE A 387 -11.49 33.75 -5.24
CA ILE A 387 -10.09 33.44 -5.50
C ILE A 387 -9.75 33.90 -6.92
N ARG A 388 -8.71 34.74 -7.05
CA ARG A 388 -8.18 35.11 -8.37
C ARG A 388 -7.43 33.91 -8.97
N PRO A 389 -7.60 33.57 -10.26
CA PRO A 389 -6.86 32.49 -10.88
C PRO A 389 -5.35 32.78 -10.88
N LEU A 390 -4.54 31.71 -10.90
CA LEU A 390 -3.09 31.83 -11.06
C LEU A 390 -2.74 32.44 -12.44
N PRO A 391 -1.62 33.17 -12.56
CA PRO A 391 -1.15 33.68 -13.85
C PRO A 391 -0.89 32.52 -14.84
N PRO A 392 -1.11 32.71 -16.15
CA PRO A 392 -0.84 31.67 -17.16
C PRO A 392 0.59 31.13 -17.12
N GLU A 393 1.57 31.97 -16.78
CA GLU A 393 2.99 31.60 -16.60
C GLU A 393 3.23 30.61 -15.45
N VAL A 394 2.36 30.61 -14.45
CA VAL A 394 2.39 29.70 -13.28
C VAL A 394 1.53 28.47 -13.53
N ALA A 395 0.39 28.63 -14.20
CA ALA A 395 -0.51 27.54 -14.57
C ALA A 395 -0.01 26.68 -15.75
N GLY A 396 0.89 27.20 -16.58
CA GLY A 396 1.29 26.62 -17.88
C GLY A 396 2.51 25.69 -17.87
N LYS A 397 3.11 25.38 -16.72
CA LYS A 397 4.21 24.40 -16.64
C LYS A 397 3.64 22.97 -16.60
N PRO A 398 4.20 21.99 -17.33
CA PRO A 398 3.60 20.66 -17.47
C PRO A 398 3.56 19.88 -16.14
N GLY A 399 2.36 19.68 -15.64
CA GLY A 399 2.02 18.94 -14.43
C GLY A 399 0.50 19.04 -14.15
N PRO A 400 -0.10 18.15 -13.35
CA PRO A 400 -1.55 18.11 -13.14
C PRO A 400 -2.03 19.20 -12.17
N LEU A 401 -1.91 20.47 -12.56
CA LEU A 401 -2.52 21.61 -11.86
C LEU A 401 -4.04 21.63 -12.07
N THR A 402 -4.73 20.64 -11.49
CA THR A 402 -6.19 20.51 -11.52
C THR A 402 -6.82 21.57 -10.61
N LEU A 403 -6.96 22.78 -11.13
CA LEU A 403 -7.54 23.93 -10.42
C LEU A 403 -9.07 23.78 -10.35
N ASP A 404 -9.52 22.91 -9.45
CA ASP A 404 -10.95 22.65 -9.23
C ASP A 404 -11.61 23.86 -8.55
N HIS A 405 -12.56 24.49 -9.27
CA HIS A 405 -13.32 25.65 -8.82
C HIS A 405 -14.57 25.28 -7.99
N VAL A 406 -14.85 23.99 -7.74
CA VAL A 406 -16.08 23.56 -7.08
C VAL A 406 -16.06 23.87 -5.57
N LYS A 407 -16.67 25.03 -5.22
CA LYS A 407 -17.02 25.54 -3.86
C LYS A 407 -15.97 26.40 -3.14
N ASN A 408 -15.68 27.59 -3.68
CA ASN A 408 -14.92 28.66 -2.99
C ASN A 408 -13.56 28.24 -2.39
N GLY A 409 -12.90 27.25 -3.01
CA GLY A 409 -11.56 26.81 -2.67
C GLY A 409 -10.68 26.79 -3.91
N MET A 410 -9.38 26.64 -3.68
CA MET A 410 -8.40 26.33 -4.73
C MET A 410 -7.53 25.17 -4.25
N ILE A 411 -7.41 24.16 -5.10
CA ILE A 411 -6.57 22.98 -4.86
C ILE A 411 -5.44 22.99 -5.89
N LEU A 412 -4.20 22.86 -5.43
CA LEU A 412 -3.01 22.73 -6.28
C LEU A 412 -2.27 21.44 -5.92
N ARG A 413 -1.95 20.64 -6.95
CA ARG A 413 -1.27 19.34 -6.82
C ARG A 413 0.22 19.47 -7.14
N PHE A 414 1.06 18.92 -6.26
CA PHE A 414 2.51 18.94 -6.36
C PHE A 414 3.06 17.51 -6.46
N THR A 415 3.94 17.28 -7.44
CA THR A 415 4.62 15.99 -7.67
C THR A 415 6.15 16.10 -7.62
N SER A 416 6.69 17.31 -7.41
CA SER A 416 8.14 17.57 -7.32
C SER A 416 8.45 18.82 -6.50
N ALA A 417 9.59 18.81 -5.80
CA ALA A 417 10.06 19.96 -5.01
C ALA A 417 10.17 21.25 -5.86
N LYS A 418 10.55 21.14 -7.14
CA LYS A 418 10.63 22.28 -8.05
C LYS A 418 9.29 23.00 -8.24
N GLN A 419 8.17 22.26 -8.34
CA GLN A 419 6.84 22.89 -8.42
C GLN A 419 6.48 23.63 -7.12
N VAL A 420 6.88 23.09 -5.95
CA VAL A 420 6.68 23.76 -4.66
C VAL A 420 7.42 25.11 -4.66
N THR A 421 8.72 25.10 -4.97
CA THR A 421 9.55 26.31 -5.02
C THR A 421 9.08 27.33 -6.07
N ASP A 422 8.66 26.88 -7.26
CA ASP A 422 8.21 27.76 -8.35
C ASP A 422 6.85 28.44 -8.05
N ILE A 423 5.93 27.77 -7.35
CA ILE A 423 4.50 28.17 -7.27
C ILE A 423 4.11 28.74 -5.90
N ILE A 424 4.62 28.15 -4.80
CA ILE A 424 4.18 28.51 -3.44
C ILE A 424 4.48 29.98 -3.06
N PRO A 425 5.60 30.61 -3.45
CA PRO A 425 5.80 32.03 -3.21
C PRO A 425 4.71 32.94 -3.83
N TYR A 426 4.05 32.51 -4.92
CA TYR A 426 2.91 33.23 -5.49
C TYR A 426 1.62 32.99 -4.67
N LEU A 427 1.34 31.72 -4.33
CA LEU A 427 0.21 31.33 -3.49
C LEU A 427 0.23 32.09 -2.15
N LEU A 428 1.35 32.07 -1.43
CA LEU A 428 1.48 32.71 -0.13
C LEU A 428 1.32 34.23 -0.24
N ARG A 429 1.76 34.87 -1.32
CA ARG A 429 1.49 36.29 -1.61
C ARG A 429 0.00 36.59 -1.85
N MET A 430 -0.80 35.63 -2.31
CA MET A 430 -2.27 35.78 -2.37
C MET A 430 -2.90 35.66 -0.98
N MET A 431 -2.44 34.71 -0.16
CA MET A 431 -3.01 34.39 1.15
C MET A 431 -2.65 35.40 2.24
N THR A 432 -1.43 35.97 2.19
CA THR A 432 -0.90 36.93 3.17
C THR A 432 -1.30 38.38 2.91
N LYS A 433 -1.66 38.74 1.67
CA LYS A 433 -2.18 40.08 1.33
C LYS A 433 -3.27 40.50 2.32
N PRO A 434 -3.25 41.74 2.84
CA PRO A 434 -4.31 42.22 3.71
C PRO A 434 -5.64 42.21 2.96
N ARG A 435 -6.74 42.00 3.69
CA ARG A 435 -8.08 42.28 3.16
C ARG A 435 -8.17 43.78 2.95
N ASP A 436 -8.31 44.19 1.70
CA ASP A 436 -8.60 45.59 1.37
C ASP A 436 -9.95 45.94 2.02
N ARG A 437 -9.98 46.96 2.87
CA ARG A 437 -11.19 47.40 3.58
C ARG A 437 -11.89 48.49 2.76
N SER A 438 -12.41 48.07 1.60
CA SER A 438 -13.25 48.85 0.68
C SER A 438 -14.67 48.29 0.64
#